data_AF-A0A1G2EQ99-F1
#
_entry.id   AF-A0A1G2EQ99-F1
#
_cell.length_a   1.000
_cell.length_b   1.000
_cell.length_c   1.000
_cell.angle_alpha   90.00
_cell.angle_beta   90.00
_cell.angle_gamma   90.00
#
_symmetry.space_group_name_H-M   'P 1'
#
loop_
_entity.id
_entity.type
_entity.pdbx_description
1 polymer ?
#
loop_
_entity_poly.entity_id
_entity_poly.type
_entity_poly.pdbx_seq_one_letter_code
_entity_poly.pdbx_strand_id
1 'polypeptide(L)' 'MIMPTKHEDIRKNSMVLGANVISYLKSYGGENIETLFQSLKQKAGISLDQYGDIVTILWLGNIITIKEHRIHLR' A
#
# COMPACT_ATOMS: atom_id res chain seq x y z
N MET A 1 -15.43 -8.36 6.95
CA MET A 1 -16.05 -7.24 7.70
C MET A 1 -14.93 -6.30 8.11
N ILE A 2 -14.98 -5.01 7.79
CA ILE A 2 -13.94 -4.02 8.19
C ILE A 2 -14.28 -3.50 9.59
N MET A 3 -14.40 -4.41 10.56
CA MET A 3 -14.63 -4.02 11.95
C MET A 3 -13.44 -4.50 12.76
N PRO A 4 -12.53 -3.58 13.16
CA PRO A 4 -11.40 -3.94 13.99
C PRO A 4 -11.90 -4.48 15.31
N THR A 5 -11.22 -5.48 15.86
CA THR A 5 -11.40 -5.80 17.28
C THR A 5 -10.90 -4.64 18.13
N LYS A 6 -11.30 -4.57 19.41
CA LYS A 6 -10.91 -3.51 20.36
C LYS A 6 -9.39 -3.33 20.52
N HIS A 7 -8.60 -4.28 20.00
CA HIS A 7 -7.15 -4.35 20.08
C HIS A 7 -6.44 -4.18 18.73
N GLU A 8 -7.18 -4.15 17.61
CA GLU A 8 -6.60 -3.96 16.28
C GLU A 8 -6.60 -2.49 15.87
N ASP A 9 -5.43 -1.98 15.51
CA ASP A 9 -5.31 -0.65 14.94
C ASP A 9 -5.80 -0.67 13.48
N ILE A 10 -6.97 -0.08 13.23
CA ILE A 10 -7.56 0.04 11.88
C ILE A 10 -6.63 0.69 10.87
N ARG A 11 -5.71 1.56 11.32
CA ARG A 11 -4.72 2.23 10.46
C ARG A 11 -3.72 1.25 9.87
N LYS A 12 -3.60 0.05 10.43
CA LYS A 12 -2.75 -1.05 9.96
C LYS A 12 -3.51 -2.09 9.13
N ASN A 13 -4.81 -1.91 8.91
CA ASN A 13 -5.59 -2.79 8.07
C ASN A 13 -5.14 -2.68 6.60
N SER A 14 -4.97 -3.81 5.90
CA SER A 14 -4.44 -3.84 4.53
C SER A 14 -5.28 -3.04 3.52
N MET A 15 -6.61 -2.93 3.71
CA MET A 15 -7.45 -2.08 2.85
C MET A 15 -7.17 -0.59 3.09
N VAL A 16 -7.03 -0.19 4.35
CA VAL A 16 -6.73 1.22 4.72
C VAL A 16 -5.34 1.60 4.21
N LEU A 17 -4.36 0.71 4.41
CA LEU A 17 -3.01 0.92 3.88
C LEU A 17 -3.00 0.93 2.35
N GLY A 18 -3.77 0.07 1.68
CA GLY A 18 -3.95 0.11 0.23
C GLY A 18 -4.55 1.43 -0.28
N ALA A 19 -5.53 2.00 0.43
CA ALA A 19 -6.07 3.31 0.11
C ALA A 19 -5.03 4.44 0.25
N ASN A 20 -4.14 4.33 1.25
CA ASN A 20 -3.01 5.25 1.41
C ASN A 20 -2.01 5.12 0.25
N VAL A 21 -1.72 3.90 -0.21
CA VAL A 21 -0.88 3.67 -1.39
C VAL A 21 -1.48 4.32 -2.63
N ILE A 22 -2.77 4.11 -2.89
CA ILE A 22 -3.46 4.72 -4.04
C ILE A 22 -3.39 6.25 -3.95
N SER A 23 -3.69 6.82 -2.78
CA SER A 23 -3.65 8.27 -2.58
C SER A 23 -2.24 8.85 -2.80
N TYR A 24 -1.22 8.12 -2.33
CA TYR A 24 0.17 8.48 -2.56
C TYR A 24 0.50 8.44 -4.05
N LEU A 25 0.21 7.33 -4.75
CA LEU A 25 0.49 7.19 -6.18
C LEU A 25 -0.25 8.23 -7.04
N LYS A 26 -1.47 8.63 -6.67
CA LYS A 26 -2.20 9.73 -7.35
C LYS A 26 -1.46 11.05 -7.30
N SER A 27 -0.72 11.31 -6.22
CA SER A 27 -0.01 12.58 -6.03
C SER A 27 1.30 12.65 -6.83
N TYR A 28 1.92 11.50 -7.14
CA TYR A 28 3.26 11.43 -7.72
C TYR A 28 3.33 10.76 -9.11
N GLY A 29 2.25 10.15 -9.62
CA GLY A 29 2.19 9.53 -10.96
C GLY A 29 2.91 8.17 -11.09
N GLY A 30 3.78 7.84 -10.14
CA GLY A 30 4.32 6.51 -9.92
C GLY A 30 5.65 6.55 -9.18
N GLU A 31 5.88 5.56 -8.30
CA GLU A 31 6.99 5.57 -7.36
C GLU A 31 7.81 4.30 -7.43
N ASN A 32 9.11 4.38 -7.14
CA ASN A 32 9.92 3.18 -6.95
C ASN A 32 9.37 2.32 -5.78
N ILE A 33 9.34 1.00 -5.97
CA ILE A 33 8.79 0.04 -5.00
C ILE A 33 9.46 0.20 -3.63
N GLU A 34 10.77 0.41 -3.57
CA GLU A 34 11.50 0.55 -2.31
C GLU A 34 11.21 1.90 -1.64
N THR A 35 11.18 2.98 -2.41
CA THR A 35 10.83 4.32 -1.89
C THR A 35 9.42 4.34 -1.29
N LEU A 36 8.45 3.70 -1.97
CA LEU A 36 7.10 3.56 -1.47
C LEU A 36 7.07 2.77 -0.15
N PHE A 37 7.79 1.64 -0.09
CA PHE A 37 7.91 0.84 1.14
C PHE A 37 8.48 1.67 2.29
N GLN A 38 9.60 2.37 2.09
CA GLN A 38 10.23 3.16 3.15
C GLN A 38 9.31 4.29 3.65
N SER A 39 8.59 4.96 2.73
CA SER A 39 7.61 6.00 3.06
C SER A 39 6.48 5.46 3.93
N LEU A 40 5.91 4.31 3.57
CA LEU A 40 4.84 3.67 4.34
C LEU A 40 5.34 3.11 5.67
N LYS A 41 6.56 2.55 5.70
CA LYS A 41 7.20 2.07 6.92
C LYS A 41 7.39 3.21 7.92
N GLN A 42 7.85 4.38 7.48
CA GLN A 42 8.01 5.54 8.35
C GLN A 42 6.68 6.12 8.83
N LYS A 43 5.66 6.17 7.96
CA LYS A 43 4.36 6.80 8.29
C LYS A 43 3.41 5.91 9.08
N ALA A 44 3.36 4.62 8.75
CA ALA A 44 2.36 3.68 9.26
C ALA A 44 2.96 2.48 10.02
N GLY A 45 4.30 2.34 10.05
CA GLY A 45 4.96 1.27 10.78
C GLY A 45 4.67 -0.12 10.22
N ILE A 46 4.52 -0.24 8.89
CA ILE A 46 4.18 -1.50 8.23
C ILE A 46 5.40 -2.44 8.11
N SER A 47 5.15 -3.74 8.17
CA SER A 47 6.16 -4.76 7.85
C SER A 47 6.33 -4.95 6.34
N LEU A 48 7.39 -5.65 5.94
CA LEU A 48 7.60 -6.01 4.53
C LEU A 48 6.51 -6.95 4.02
N ASP A 49 6.04 -7.88 4.86
CA ASP A 49 4.95 -8.80 4.51
C ASP A 49 3.66 -8.04 4.26
N GLN A 50 3.29 -7.12 5.16
CA GLN A 50 2.11 -6.28 4.98
C GLN A 50 2.19 -5.44 3.70
N TYR A 51 3.38 -4.90 3.40
CA TYR A 51 3.61 -4.18 2.16
C TYR A 51 3.40 -5.08 0.93
N GLY A 52 3.98 -6.29 0.95
CA GLY A 52 3.82 -7.29 -0.09
C GLY A 52 2.35 -7.65 -0.32
N ASP A 53 1.59 -7.88 0.75
CA ASP A 53 0.15 -8.17 0.70
C ASP A 53 -0.63 -7.03 0.03
N ILE A 54 -0.36 -5.79 0.43
CA ILE A 54 -1.04 -4.61 -0.13
C ILE A 54 -0.76 -4.48 -1.63
N VAL A 55 0.51 -4.53 -2.02
CA VAL A 55 0.91 -4.42 -3.43
C VAL A 55 0.29 -5.55 -4.24
N THR A 56 0.29 -6.77 -3.72
CA THR A 56 -0.30 -7.95 -4.38
C THR A 56 -1.80 -7.77 -4.57
N ILE A 57 -2.54 -7.36 -3.53
CA ILE A 57 -3.99 -7.13 -3.61
C ILE A 57 -4.30 -6.04 -4.65
N LEU A 58 -3.56 -4.93 -4.64
CA LEU A 58 -3.77 -3.84 -5.59
C LEU A 58 -3.46 -4.27 -7.03
N TRP A 59 -2.43 -5.09 -7.23
CA TRP A 59 -2.06 -5.62 -8.53
C TRP A 59 -3.08 -6.63 -9.06
N LEU A 60 -3.49 -7.61 -8.24
CA LEU A 60 -4.54 -8.57 -8.57
C LEU A 60 -5.88 -7.88 -8.83
N GLY A 61 -6.19 -6.82 -8.08
CA GLY A 61 -7.35 -5.97 -8.28
C GLY A 61 -7.29 -5.06 -9.50
N ASN A 62 -6.21 -5.13 -10.30
CA ASN A 62 -6.00 -4.34 -11.50
C ASN A 62 -5.91 -2.81 -11.26
N ILE A 63 -5.62 -2.40 -10.02
CA ILE A 63 -5.56 -0.99 -9.59
C ILE A 63 -4.20 -0.37 -9.91
N ILE A 64 -3.14 -1.18 -9.81
CA ILE A 64 -1.76 -0.75 -10.09
C ILE A 64 -1.12 -1.62 -11.17
N THR A 65 -0.10 -1.06 -11.81
CA THR A 65 0.83 -1.79 -12.67
C THR A 65 2.25 -1.58 -12.18
N ILE A 66 3.09 -2.60 -12.38
CA ILE A 66 4.50 -2.56 -12.01
C ILE A 66 5.32 -2.60 -13.30
N LYS A 67 6.14 -1.57 -13.53
CA LYS A 67 7.05 -1.48 -14.68
C LYS A 67 8.39 -0.98 -14.18
N GLU A 68 9.48 -1.66 -14.56
CA GLU A 68 10.85 -1.21 -14.26
C GLU A 68 11.08 -0.83 -12.78
N HIS A 69 10.57 -1.64 -11.85
CA HIS A 69 10.63 -1.41 -10.40
C HIS A 69 9.86 -0.18 -9.89
N ARG A 70 8.95 0.37 -10.70
CA ARG A 70 8.04 1.44 -10.34
C ARG A 70 6.61 0.95 -10.31
N ILE A 71 5.86 1.42 -9.31
CA ILE A 71 4.42 1.19 -9.18
C ILE A 71 3.70 2.41 -9.73
N HIS A 72 2.76 2.16 -10.64
CA HIS A 72 1.89 3.18 -11.23
C HIS A 72 0.44 2.82 -10.99
N LEU A 73 -0.41 3.84 -10.86
CA LEU A 73 -1.85 3.63 -10.98
C LEU A 73 -2.21 3.31 -12.42
N ARG A 74 -3.17 2.40 -12.59
CA ARG A 74 -3.68 2.01 -13.89
C ARG A 74 -4.80 2.94 -14.36
#